data_AF-A0A091FAK2-F1
#
_entry.id   AF-A0A091FAK2-F1
#
_cell.length_a   1.000
_cell.length_b   1.000
_cell.length_c   1.000
_cell.angle_alpha   90.00
_cell.angle_beta   90.00
_cell.angle_gamma   90.00
#
_symmetry.space_group_name_H-M   'P 1'
#
loop_
_entity.id
_entity.type
_entity.pdbx_description
1 polymer ?
#
loop_
_entity_poly.entity_id
_entity_poly.type
_entity_poly.pdbx_seq_one_letter_code
_entity_poly.pdbx_strand_id
1 'polypeptide(L)'
;MKKIKIGRLTLMSLFCVIVLSACASAPVGKYKVLKDSSQSLLTNTTDTYTRIEKLQARFVVTAAEDKPIDLNTFKPLIGGQSFDITPSLRYREQAFEVLVKYLNVLSVLASKDYASDIDKASIELSSSLQTLIEKTNAVDAANAAKVAGIFGTLVDTLSRPIVEAKRIDALKTIMDSSQEDLQTLTKLLTGSNTKIKGFIEKARESIILHANAARPQYNSPLRYDYDKNIADQLQEIEEISASLDAINKGIEKIPAAHKEIRVSLDQKQNSIEALKGLVQEVQRVNKFYRSLSQTK
;
A
#
# COMPACT_ATOMS: atom_id res chain seq x y z
N MET A 1 -6.30 22.43 27.17
CA MET A 1 -6.69 21.94 25.82
C MET A 1 -5.45 21.89 24.93
N LYS A 2 -4.91 20.68 24.69
CA LYS A 2 -3.67 20.46 23.92
C LYS A 2 -3.98 20.64 22.42
N LYS A 3 -3.34 21.63 21.79
CA LYS A 3 -3.32 21.79 20.33
C LYS A 3 -2.45 20.66 19.76
N ILE A 4 -3.08 19.73 19.03
CA ILE A 4 -2.37 18.73 18.24
C ILE A 4 -1.79 19.45 17.01
N LYS A 5 -0.48 19.69 17.02
CA LYS A 5 0.27 20.12 15.84
C LYS A 5 0.29 18.95 14.85
N ILE A 6 -0.45 19.07 13.75
CA ILE A 6 -0.26 18.21 12.58
C ILE A 6 1.10 18.59 12.00
N GLY A 7 2.10 17.76 12.26
CA GLY A 7 3.45 17.95 11.76
C GLY A 7 3.45 17.86 10.23
N ARG A 8 3.87 18.94 9.58
CA ARG A 8 4.48 18.90 8.24
C ARG A 8 5.71 18.00 8.34
N LEU A 9 5.62 16.75 7.91
CA LEU A 9 6.75 15.83 7.86
C LEU A 9 7.23 15.66 6.40
N THR A 10 8.38 16.27 6.13
CA THR A 10 9.42 15.86 5.16
C THR A 10 8.98 15.49 3.73
N LEU A 11 8.95 16.53 2.89
CA LEU A 11 8.96 16.45 1.43
C LEU A 11 10.37 16.08 0.95
N MET A 12 10.65 14.80 0.72
CA MET A 12 11.90 14.38 0.08
C MET A 12 11.67 14.30 -1.43
N SER A 13 12.10 15.33 -2.16
CA SER A 13 12.17 15.31 -3.63
C SER A 13 13.14 14.20 -4.05
N LEU A 14 12.59 13.10 -4.57
CA LEU A 14 13.33 11.98 -5.12
C LEU A 14 13.92 12.36 -6.49
N PHE A 15 14.98 13.18 -6.49
CA PHE A 15 15.83 13.40 -7.66
C PHE A 15 16.90 12.28 -7.68
N CYS A 16 16.51 11.09 -8.15
CA CYS A 16 17.47 9.99 -8.36
C CYS A 16 18.19 10.21 -9.70
N VAL A 17 19.33 10.91 -9.66
CA VAL A 17 20.34 10.81 -10.72
C VAL A 17 20.94 9.41 -10.61
N ILE A 18 20.64 8.55 -11.60
CA ILE A 18 21.18 7.20 -11.70
C ILE A 18 22.64 7.31 -12.14
N VAL A 19 23.57 7.41 -11.19
CA VAL A 19 25.01 7.28 -11.46
C VAL A 19 25.37 5.80 -11.39
N LEU A 20 25.48 5.16 -12.56
CA LEU A 20 25.92 3.77 -12.71
C LEU A 20 27.44 3.74 -12.83
N SER A 21 28.15 3.74 -11.70
CA SER A 21 29.58 3.43 -11.67
C SER A 21 29.77 1.91 -11.56
N ALA A 22 30.24 1.30 -12.63
CA ALA A 22 30.55 -0.12 -12.72
C ALA A 22 31.95 -0.41 -12.15
N CYS A 23 32.01 -0.97 -10.94
CA CYS A 23 33.17 -1.69 -10.40
C CYS A 23 32.68 -2.70 -9.35
N ALA A 24 32.71 -3.99 -9.69
CA ALA A 24 32.65 -5.21 -8.86
C ALA A 24 31.67 -5.31 -7.65
N SER A 25 30.81 -4.33 -7.43
CA SER A 25 29.90 -4.21 -6.29
C SER A 25 28.46 -4.46 -6.74
N ALA A 26 27.62 -4.97 -5.83
CA ALA A 26 26.20 -5.13 -6.08
C ALA A 26 25.60 -3.79 -6.57
N PRO A 27 24.64 -3.78 -7.51
CA PRO A 27 24.06 -2.54 -8.02
C PRO A 27 23.13 -1.89 -6.99
N VAL A 28 23.69 -1.38 -5.88
CA VAL A 28 23.01 -0.83 -4.69
C VAL A 28 21.88 0.14 -5.08
N GLY A 29 22.14 0.97 -6.09
CA GLY A 29 21.16 1.94 -6.61
C GLY A 29 19.86 1.29 -7.07
N LYS A 30 19.89 0.10 -7.70
CA LYS A 30 18.68 -0.57 -8.18
C LYS A 30 17.81 -1.08 -7.03
N TYR A 31 18.42 -1.70 -6.03
CA TYR A 31 17.71 -2.18 -4.84
C TYR A 31 17.12 -1.04 -4.03
N LYS A 32 17.88 0.04 -3.85
CA LYS A 32 17.40 1.24 -3.18
C LYS A 32 16.21 1.86 -3.92
N VAL A 33 16.28 1.99 -5.24
CA VAL A 33 15.18 2.53 -6.06
C VAL A 33 13.94 1.64 -5.96
N LEU A 34 14.08 0.32 -6.03
CA LEU A 34 12.97 -0.62 -5.87
C LEU A 34 12.32 -0.47 -4.48
N LYS A 35 13.13 -0.47 -3.41
CA LYS A 35 12.66 -0.28 -2.04
C LYS A 35 11.97 1.07 -1.85
N ASP A 36 12.59 2.18 -2.24
CA ASP A 36 12.05 3.53 -2.04
C ASP A 36 10.77 3.75 -2.85
N SER A 37 10.70 3.21 -4.07
CA SER A 37 9.48 3.26 -4.89
C SER A 37 8.34 2.49 -4.22
N SER A 38 8.61 1.28 -3.74
CA SER A 38 7.61 0.48 -3.01
C SER A 38 7.19 1.13 -1.69
N GLN A 39 8.13 1.76 -0.96
CA GLN A 39 7.83 2.52 0.25
C GLN A 39 6.92 3.73 -0.04
N SER A 40 7.16 4.44 -1.14
CA SER A 40 6.29 5.54 -1.57
C SER A 40 4.90 5.04 -1.96
N LEU A 41 4.78 3.88 -2.60
CA LEU A 41 3.49 3.24 -2.86
C LEU A 41 2.78 2.84 -1.57
N LEU A 42 3.51 2.32 -0.57
CA LEU A 42 2.94 2.01 0.75
C LEU A 42 2.38 3.27 1.41
N THR A 43 3.12 4.38 1.42
CA THR A 43 2.64 5.66 1.97
C THR A 43 1.35 6.13 1.27
N ASN A 44 1.31 6.08 -0.07
CA ASN A 44 0.09 6.43 -0.79
C ASN A 44 -1.06 5.46 -0.46
N THR A 45 -0.77 4.16 -0.31
CA THR A 45 -1.76 3.16 0.10
C THR A 45 -2.35 3.49 1.46
N THR A 46 -1.51 3.77 2.46
CA THR A 46 -1.91 4.21 3.80
C THR A 46 -2.81 5.45 3.74
N ASP A 47 -2.44 6.43 2.92
CA ASP A 47 -3.23 7.66 2.76
C ASP A 47 -4.59 7.38 2.12
N THR A 48 -4.65 6.54 1.07
CA THR A 48 -5.92 6.14 0.46
C THR A 48 -6.79 5.37 1.43
N TYR A 49 -6.23 4.41 2.16
CA TYR A 49 -6.98 3.63 3.15
C TYR A 49 -7.52 4.52 4.27
N THR A 50 -6.75 5.50 4.72
CA THR A 50 -7.21 6.50 5.69
C THR A 50 -8.37 7.36 5.15
N ARG A 51 -8.34 7.71 3.86
CA ARG A 51 -9.46 8.42 3.21
C ARG A 51 -10.70 7.55 3.11
N ILE A 52 -10.54 6.27 2.80
CA ILE A 52 -11.63 5.29 2.77
C ILE A 52 -12.28 5.15 4.15
N GLU A 53 -11.50 5.06 5.23
CA GLU A 53 -12.05 5.01 6.59
C GLU A 53 -12.83 6.28 6.95
N LYS A 54 -12.35 7.46 6.54
CA LYS A 54 -13.07 8.73 6.73
C LYS A 54 -14.34 8.82 5.89
N LEU A 55 -14.33 8.26 4.68
CA LEU A 55 -15.53 8.14 3.85
C LEU A 55 -16.53 7.19 4.51
N GLN A 56 -16.09 6.04 5.02
CA GLN A 56 -16.91 5.09 5.77
C GLN A 56 -17.61 5.79 6.93
N ALA A 57 -16.85 6.51 7.77
CA ALA A 57 -17.38 7.23 8.92
C ALA A 57 -18.43 8.29 8.53
N ARG A 58 -18.19 9.07 7.47
CA ARG A 58 -19.17 10.07 6.97
C ARG A 58 -20.41 9.42 6.38
N PHE A 59 -20.24 8.33 5.64
CA PHE A 59 -21.35 7.60 5.06
C PHE A 59 -22.28 7.06 6.14
N VAL A 60 -21.73 6.44 7.20
CA VAL A 60 -22.51 5.95 8.35
C VAL A 60 -23.38 7.04 8.97
N VAL A 61 -22.87 8.26 9.08
CA VAL A 61 -23.64 9.40 9.61
C VAL A 61 -24.72 9.85 8.63
N THR A 62 -24.42 9.86 7.34
CA THR A 62 -25.33 10.32 6.28
C THR A 62 -26.46 9.34 5.99
N ALA A 63 -26.19 8.04 6.14
CA ALA A 63 -27.14 6.96 5.89
C ALA A 63 -27.92 6.53 7.15
N ALA A 64 -27.65 7.12 8.31
CA ALA A 64 -28.39 6.83 9.52
C ALA A 64 -29.86 7.27 9.37
N GLU A 65 -30.78 6.39 9.73
CA GLU A 65 -32.21 6.69 9.73
C GLU A 65 -32.56 7.75 10.78
N ASP A 66 -33.59 8.55 10.52
CA ASP A 66 -34.13 9.53 11.46
C ASP A 66 -34.93 8.84 12.59
N LYS A 67 -34.17 8.24 13.52
CA LYS A 67 -34.66 7.52 14.70
C LYS A 67 -33.84 7.92 15.93
N PRO A 68 -34.37 7.72 17.16
CA PRO A 68 -33.57 7.93 18.38
C PRO A 68 -32.23 7.20 18.32
N ILE A 69 -31.16 7.90 18.69
CA ILE A 69 -29.79 7.38 18.61
C ILE A 69 -29.59 6.29 19.67
N ASP A 70 -29.00 5.16 19.25
CA ASP A 70 -28.58 4.05 20.09
C ASP A 70 -27.14 3.58 19.73
N LEU A 71 -26.67 2.50 20.38
CA LEU A 71 -25.35 1.92 20.13
C LEU A 71 -25.16 1.32 18.72
N ASN A 72 -26.23 1.22 17.94
CA ASN A 72 -26.24 0.64 16.59
C ASN A 72 -26.43 1.69 15.49
N THR A 73 -26.90 2.90 15.81
CA THR A 73 -27.21 3.97 14.83
C THR A 73 -26.06 4.26 13.87
N PHE A 74 -24.83 4.29 14.38
CA PHE A 74 -23.63 4.56 13.59
C PHE A 74 -22.78 3.31 13.36
N LYS A 75 -23.42 2.14 13.29
CA LYS A 75 -22.71 0.95 12.80
C LYS A 75 -22.63 1.01 11.29
N PRO A 76 -21.50 0.59 10.70
CA PRO A 76 -21.42 0.44 9.28
C PRO A 76 -22.28 -0.74 8.84
N LEU A 77 -23.58 -0.50 8.57
CA LEU A 77 -24.51 -1.47 7.95
C LEU A 77 -25.00 -1.03 6.56
N ILE A 78 -24.91 -1.92 5.56
CA ILE A 78 -25.56 -1.76 4.24
C ILE A 78 -26.47 -2.98 4.06
N GLY A 79 -27.78 -2.76 3.94
CA GLY A 79 -28.74 -3.86 3.81
C GLY A 79 -28.74 -4.83 5.01
N GLY A 80 -28.44 -4.33 6.22
CA GLY A 80 -28.40 -5.14 7.44
C GLY A 80 -27.11 -5.94 7.67
N GLN A 81 -26.13 -5.86 6.78
CA GLN A 81 -24.83 -6.53 6.93
C GLN A 81 -23.73 -5.53 7.28
N SER A 82 -22.79 -5.95 8.15
CA SER A 82 -21.61 -5.15 8.48
C SER A 82 -20.79 -4.84 7.22
N PHE A 83 -20.47 -3.57 7.03
CA PHE A 83 -19.55 -3.06 6.02
C PHE A 83 -18.27 -2.48 6.62
N ASP A 84 -17.91 -2.81 7.87
CA ASP A 84 -16.65 -2.32 8.43
C ASP A 84 -15.45 -2.92 7.67
N ILE A 85 -14.87 -2.12 6.76
CA ILE A 85 -13.73 -2.51 5.95
C ILE A 85 -12.39 -2.18 6.62
N THR A 86 -12.40 -1.50 7.77
CA THR A 86 -11.19 -1.09 8.51
C THR A 86 -10.25 -2.26 8.79
N PRO A 87 -10.69 -3.40 9.36
CA PRO A 87 -9.79 -4.53 9.61
C PRO A 87 -9.18 -5.07 8.32
N SER A 88 -9.96 -5.04 7.24
CA SER A 88 -9.52 -5.39 5.91
C SER A 88 -8.43 -4.44 5.39
N LEU A 89 -8.63 -3.13 5.44
CA LEU A 89 -7.63 -2.16 5.02
C LEU A 89 -6.30 -2.34 5.78
N ARG A 90 -6.36 -2.51 7.10
CA ARG A 90 -5.17 -2.68 7.94
C ARG A 90 -4.45 -4.00 7.73
N TYR A 91 -5.18 -5.07 7.44
CA TYR A 91 -4.58 -6.34 7.01
C TYR A 91 -3.75 -6.18 5.72
N ARG A 92 -4.28 -5.46 4.73
CA ARG A 92 -3.62 -5.26 3.43
C ARG A 92 -2.43 -4.32 3.51
N GLU A 93 -2.56 -3.26 4.30
CA GLU A 93 -1.44 -2.37 4.61
C GLU A 93 -0.28 -3.16 5.23
N GLN A 94 -0.57 -4.08 6.17
CA GLN A 94 0.44 -4.97 6.73
C GLN A 94 1.07 -5.89 5.67
N ALA A 95 0.28 -6.43 4.74
CA ALA A 95 0.79 -7.27 3.66
C ALA A 95 1.75 -6.50 2.74
N PHE A 96 1.46 -5.22 2.48
CA PHE A 96 2.35 -4.37 1.70
C PHE A 96 3.58 -3.95 2.51
N GLU A 97 3.44 -3.72 3.83
CA GLU A 97 4.57 -3.48 4.72
C GLU A 97 5.56 -4.65 4.71
N VAL A 98 5.08 -5.90 4.80
CA VAL A 98 5.93 -7.11 4.67
C VAL A 98 6.74 -7.09 3.38
N LEU A 99 6.11 -6.76 2.25
CA LEU A 99 6.80 -6.64 0.97
C LEU A 99 7.88 -5.54 1.01
N VAL A 100 7.60 -4.39 1.60
CA VAL A 100 8.57 -3.28 1.71
C VAL A 100 9.73 -3.65 2.64
N LYS A 101 9.47 -4.35 3.76
CA LYS A 101 10.50 -4.85 4.66
C LYS A 101 11.41 -5.87 3.97
N TYR A 102 10.83 -6.76 3.16
CA TYR A 102 11.60 -7.66 2.30
C TYR A 102 12.52 -6.91 1.34
N LEU A 103 12.00 -5.90 0.62
CA LEU A 103 12.81 -5.09 -0.28
C LEU A 103 13.89 -4.28 0.48
N ASN A 104 13.63 -3.91 1.73
CA ASN A 104 14.63 -3.28 2.59
C ASN A 104 15.76 -4.25 2.95
N VAL A 105 15.46 -5.52 3.26
CA VAL A 105 16.48 -6.57 3.45
C VAL A 105 17.38 -6.67 2.22
N LEU A 106 16.80 -6.73 1.02
CA LEU A 106 17.59 -6.76 -0.23
C LEU A 106 18.46 -5.50 -0.39
N SER A 107 17.92 -4.32 -0.09
CA SER A 107 18.66 -3.06 -0.19
C SER A 107 19.80 -2.96 0.81
N VAL A 108 19.60 -3.45 2.04
CA VAL A 108 20.65 -3.52 3.07
C VAL A 108 21.71 -4.53 2.66
N LEU A 109 21.31 -5.73 2.26
CA LEU A 109 22.23 -6.78 1.84
C LEU A 109 23.02 -6.41 0.58
N ALA A 110 22.48 -5.57 -0.30
CA ALA A 110 23.24 -5.04 -1.43
C ALA A 110 24.28 -3.99 -1.02
N SER A 111 24.12 -3.34 0.13
CA SER A 111 25.01 -2.27 0.58
C SER A 111 26.40 -2.79 0.99
N LYS A 112 27.41 -1.90 0.92
CA LYS A 112 28.80 -2.24 1.26
C LYS A 112 28.95 -2.59 2.75
N ASP A 113 28.24 -1.88 3.61
CA ASP A 113 28.34 -1.99 5.07
C ASP A 113 27.17 -2.77 5.68
N TYR A 114 26.63 -3.75 4.94
CA TYR A 114 25.40 -4.48 5.30
C TYR A 114 25.40 -5.12 6.69
N ALA A 115 26.58 -5.49 7.20
CA ALA A 115 26.72 -6.26 8.44
C ALA A 115 26.14 -5.55 9.68
N SER A 116 26.12 -4.21 9.71
CA SER A 116 25.54 -3.47 10.84
C SER A 116 24.01 -3.45 10.85
N ASP A 117 23.40 -3.62 9.67
CA ASP A 117 22.00 -3.28 9.45
C ASP A 117 21.14 -4.50 9.05
N ILE A 118 21.76 -5.59 8.62
CA ILE A 118 21.04 -6.78 8.12
C ILE A 118 20.24 -7.48 9.21
N ASP A 119 20.77 -7.56 10.44
CA ASP A 119 20.07 -8.15 11.58
C ASP A 119 18.81 -7.36 11.90
N LYS A 120 18.92 -6.03 11.94
CA LYS A 120 17.77 -5.14 12.16
C LYS A 120 16.72 -5.30 11.05
N ALA A 121 17.15 -5.28 9.79
CA ALA A 121 16.23 -5.45 8.66
C ALA A 121 15.50 -6.81 8.69
N SER A 122 16.21 -7.87 9.10
CA SER A 122 15.67 -9.22 9.24
C SER A 122 14.67 -9.31 10.40
N ILE A 123 14.98 -8.71 11.56
CA ILE A 123 14.06 -8.64 12.70
C ILE A 123 12.79 -7.87 12.35
N GLU A 124 12.90 -6.72 11.68
CA GLU A 124 11.75 -5.94 11.24
C GLU A 124 10.86 -6.70 10.25
N LEU A 125 11.46 -7.47 9.32
CA LEU A 125 10.72 -8.34 8.41
C LEU A 125 9.99 -9.44 9.17
N SER A 126 10.68 -10.17 10.04
CA SER A 126 10.09 -11.25 10.84
C SER A 126 8.95 -10.75 11.73
N SER A 127 9.12 -9.58 12.37
CA SER A 127 8.05 -8.95 13.15
C SER A 127 6.85 -8.58 12.28
N SER A 128 7.09 -8.00 11.10
CA SER A 128 6.01 -7.64 10.16
C SER A 128 5.26 -8.87 9.64
N LEU A 129 5.96 -9.98 9.40
CA LEU A 129 5.36 -11.26 9.01
C LEU A 129 4.49 -11.83 10.13
N GLN A 130 4.97 -11.81 11.37
CA GLN A 130 4.20 -12.26 12.53
C GLN A 130 2.90 -11.46 12.69
N THR A 131 2.97 -10.12 12.59
CA THR A 131 1.78 -9.27 12.62
C THR A 131 0.83 -9.54 11.45
N LEU A 132 1.37 -9.83 10.26
CA LEU A 132 0.55 -10.20 9.11
C LEU A 132 -0.22 -11.50 9.35
N ILE A 133 0.45 -12.54 9.88
CA ILE A 133 -0.17 -13.84 10.19
C ILE A 133 -1.30 -13.66 11.22
N GLU A 134 -1.06 -12.91 12.29
CA GLU A 134 -2.06 -12.62 13.32
C GLU A 134 -3.30 -11.93 12.74
N LYS A 135 -3.10 -10.91 11.89
CA LYS A 135 -4.20 -10.21 11.20
C LYS A 135 -4.92 -11.10 10.19
N THR A 136 -4.20 -11.98 9.50
CA THR A 136 -4.79 -12.89 8.50
C THR A 136 -5.79 -13.83 9.15
N ASN A 137 -5.44 -14.40 10.31
CA ASN A 137 -6.35 -15.29 11.04
C ASN A 137 -7.66 -14.58 11.43
N ALA A 138 -7.62 -13.28 11.71
CA ALA A 138 -8.79 -12.49 12.08
C ALA A 138 -9.65 -12.06 10.88
N VAL A 139 -9.07 -11.89 9.69
CA VAL A 139 -9.71 -11.17 8.57
C VAL A 139 -9.85 -12.01 7.30
N ASP A 140 -8.98 -13.00 7.09
CA ASP A 140 -8.88 -13.79 5.86
C ASP A 140 -8.34 -15.20 6.14
N ALA A 141 -9.06 -15.95 7.00
CA ALA A 141 -8.66 -17.28 7.44
C ALA A 141 -8.41 -18.26 6.26
N ALA A 142 -9.07 -18.07 5.13
CA ALA A 142 -8.87 -18.87 3.92
C ALA A 142 -7.45 -18.75 3.34
N ASN A 143 -6.80 -17.60 3.52
CA ASN A 143 -5.43 -17.36 3.06
C ASN A 143 -4.37 -17.53 4.17
N ALA A 144 -4.76 -17.88 5.41
CA ALA A 144 -3.85 -17.97 6.55
C ALA A 144 -2.66 -18.92 6.31
N ALA A 145 -2.92 -20.13 5.81
CA ALA A 145 -1.87 -21.10 5.52
C ALA A 145 -0.91 -20.60 4.43
N LYS A 146 -1.44 -19.90 3.42
CA LYS A 146 -0.64 -19.31 2.34
C LYS A 146 0.26 -18.21 2.89
N VAL A 147 -0.29 -17.31 3.71
CA VAL A 147 0.44 -16.20 4.32
C VAL A 147 1.51 -16.69 5.29
N ALA A 148 1.23 -17.73 6.08
CA ALA A 148 2.20 -18.30 7.00
C ALA A 148 3.44 -18.90 6.31
N GLY A 149 3.30 -19.35 5.06
CA GLY A 149 4.42 -19.89 4.27
C GLY A 149 5.28 -18.83 3.56
N ILE A 150 4.81 -17.58 3.48
CA ILE A 150 5.50 -16.50 2.77
C ILE A 150 6.85 -16.23 3.43
N PHE A 151 7.90 -16.23 2.62
CA PHE A 151 9.28 -15.94 3.04
C PHE A 151 9.85 -16.91 4.08
N GLY A 152 9.27 -18.11 4.25
CA GLY A 152 9.80 -19.12 5.17
C GLY A 152 11.27 -19.48 4.87
N THR A 153 11.60 -19.71 3.60
CA THR A 153 12.98 -20.00 3.15
C THR A 153 13.92 -18.79 3.30
N LEU A 154 13.38 -17.57 3.17
CA LEU A 154 14.15 -16.35 3.37
C LEU A 154 14.60 -16.21 4.83
N VAL A 155 13.71 -16.42 5.79
CA VAL A 155 14.03 -16.33 7.22
C VAL A 155 15.14 -17.32 7.59
N ASP A 156 15.08 -18.55 7.08
CA ASP A 156 16.18 -19.53 7.27
C ASP A 156 17.50 -19.04 6.66
N THR A 157 17.45 -18.46 5.45
CA THR A 157 18.65 -17.93 4.78
C THR A 157 19.28 -16.77 5.54
N LEU A 158 18.46 -15.86 6.08
CA LEU A 158 18.92 -14.70 6.87
C LEU A 158 19.44 -15.08 8.26
N SER A 159 19.04 -16.25 8.79
CA SER A 159 19.55 -16.75 10.07
C SER A 159 21.01 -17.21 10.02
N ARG A 160 21.55 -17.41 8.81
CA ARG A 160 22.92 -17.89 8.60
C ARG A 160 23.88 -16.72 8.41
N PRO A 161 25.11 -16.79 8.95
CA PRO A 161 26.12 -15.76 8.70
C PRO A 161 26.41 -15.60 7.20
N ILE A 162 26.10 -14.42 6.66
CA ILE A 162 26.46 -14.06 5.28
C ILE A 162 27.82 -13.36 5.31
N VAL A 163 28.83 -13.98 4.70
CA VAL A 163 30.15 -13.37 4.51
C VAL A 163 30.21 -12.57 3.21
N GLU A 164 30.98 -11.48 3.18
CA GLU A 164 31.05 -10.54 2.04
C GLU A 164 31.31 -11.24 0.69
N ALA A 165 32.21 -12.23 0.67
CA ALA A 165 32.54 -13.00 -0.53
C ALA A 165 31.35 -13.78 -1.13
N LYS A 166 30.32 -14.10 -0.33
CA LYS A 166 29.11 -14.82 -0.75
C LYS A 166 27.88 -13.93 -0.84
N ARG A 167 28.02 -12.62 -0.61
CA ARG A 167 26.88 -11.68 -0.54
C ARG A 167 26.04 -11.67 -1.82
N ILE A 168 26.69 -11.70 -2.98
CA ILE A 168 26.01 -11.76 -4.28
C ILE A 168 25.22 -13.06 -4.44
N ASP A 169 25.79 -14.20 -4.05
CA ASP A 169 25.11 -15.50 -4.12
C ASP A 169 23.94 -15.59 -3.13
N ALA A 170 24.10 -14.99 -1.93
CA ALA A 170 23.02 -14.84 -0.97
C ALA A 170 21.87 -13.99 -1.54
N LEU A 171 22.16 -12.85 -2.17
CA LEU A 171 21.16 -12.04 -2.87
C LEU A 171 20.43 -12.84 -3.96
N LYS A 172 21.16 -13.60 -4.78
CA LYS A 172 20.56 -14.46 -5.81
C LYS A 172 19.61 -15.48 -5.20
N THR A 173 20.08 -16.20 -4.19
CA THR A 173 19.31 -17.25 -3.50
C THR A 173 18.04 -16.71 -2.85
N ILE A 174 18.16 -15.58 -2.15
CA ILE A 174 17.03 -14.88 -1.53
C ILE A 174 16.03 -14.44 -2.59
N MET A 175 16.48 -13.83 -3.68
CA MET A 175 15.58 -13.35 -4.72
C MET A 175 14.89 -14.50 -5.47
N ASP A 176 15.61 -15.57 -5.78
CA ASP A 176 15.06 -16.75 -6.46
C ASP A 176 13.99 -17.43 -5.60
N SER A 177 14.28 -17.67 -4.32
CA SER A 177 13.32 -18.30 -3.38
C SER A 177 12.11 -17.43 -3.05
N SER A 178 12.25 -16.10 -3.10
CA SER A 178 11.18 -15.16 -2.71
C SER A 178 10.32 -14.68 -3.88
N GLN A 179 10.64 -15.07 -5.12
CA GLN A 179 9.97 -14.53 -6.30
C GLN A 179 8.49 -14.89 -6.36
N GLU A 180 8.13 -16.12 -6.00
CA GLU A 180 6.74 -16.60 -5.97
C GLU A 180 5.95 -15.98 -4.81
N ASP A 181 6.59 -15.85 -3.65
CA ASP A 181 6.02 -15.19 -2.47
C ASP A 181 5.67 -13.73 -2.76
N LEU A 182 6.56 -13.02 -3.45
CA LEU A 182 6.33 -11.65 -3.86
C LEU A 182 5.17 -11.56 -4.87
N GLN A 183 5.05 -12.51 -5.81
CA GLN A 183 3.88 -12.57 -6.70
C GLN A 183 2.58 -12.87 -5.93
N THR A 184 2.65 -13.72 -4.91
CA THR A 184 1.52 -14.03 -4.04
C THR A 184 1.06 -12.81 -3.27
N LEU A 185 1.96 -12.07 -2.63
CA LEU A 185 1.63 -10.85 -1.89
C LEU A 185 1.04 -9.77 -2.82
N THR A 186 1.66 -9.56 -3.98
CA THR A 186 1.15 -8.55 -4.94
C THR A 186 -0.23 -8.89 -5.47
N LYS A 187 -0.52 -10.17 -5.78
CA LYS A 187 -1.86 -10.64 -6.17
C LYS A 187 -2.88 -10.48 -5.03
N LEU A 188 -2.48 -10.74 -3.79
CA LEU A 188 -3.34 -10.57 -2.62
C LEU A 188 -3.74 -9.10 -2.46
N LEU A 189 -2.77 -8.19 -2.59
CA LEU A 189 -2.98 -6.74 -2.52
C LEU A 189 -3.90 -6.26 -3.65
N THR A 190 -3.59 -6.59 -4.91
CA THR A 190 -4.35 -6.07 -6.07
C THR A 190 -5.74 -6.67 -6.16
N GLY A 191 -5.87 -7.99 -5.99
CA GLY A 191 -7.15 -8.69 -5.97
C GLY A 191 -8.05 -8.16 -4.86
N SER A 192 -7.47 -7.71 -3.75
CA SER A 192 -8.28 -7.13 -2.70
C SER A 192 -8.61 -5.65 -2.89
N ASN A 193 -7.77 -4.84 -3.53
CA ASN A 193 -8.15 -3.48 -3.90
C ASN A 193 -9.35 -3.49 -4.85
N THR A 194 -9.49 -4.51 -5.71
CA THR A 194 -10.71 -4.73 -6.51
C THR A 194 -11.95 -4.95 -5.64
N LYS A 195 -11.86 -5.74 -4.56
CA LYS A 195 -12.97 -5.91 -3.61
C LYS A 195 -13.33 -4.58 -2.92
N ILE A 196 -12.31 -3.82 -2.51
CA ILE A 196 -12.48 -2.48 -1.90
C ILE A 196 -13.21 -1.53 -2.83
N LYS A 197 -12.87 -1.53 -4.12
CA LYS A 197 -13.59 -0.75 -5.14
C LYS A 197 -15.06 -1.14 -5.23
N GLY A 198 -15.36 -2.44 -5.24
CA GLY A 198 -16.74 -2.92 -5.20
C GLY A 198 -17.51 -2.41 -3.96
N PHE A 199 -16.83 -2.27 -2.81
CA PHE A 199 -17.43 -1.67 -1.62
C PHE A 199 -17.65 -0.16 -1.77
N ILE A 200 -16.68 0.56 -2.33
CA ILE A 200 -16.79 2.01 -2.56
C ILE A 200 -17.94 2.34 -3.51
N GLU A 201 -18.15 1.56 -4.58
CA GLU A 201 -19.29 1.77 -5.48
C GLU A 201 -20.63 1.55 -4.79
N LYS A 202 -20.76 0.54 -3.93
CA LYS A 202 -21.98 0.36 -3.13
C LYS A 202 -22.22 1.52 -2.17
N ALA A 203 -21.17 2.05 -1.55
CA ALA A 203 -21.28 3.24 -0.71
C ALA A 203 -21.75 4.45 -1.52
N ARG A 204 -21.23 4.63 -2.75
CA ARG A 204 -21.66 5.67 -3.68
C ARG A 204 -23.14 5.58 -4.03
N GLU A 205 -23.61 4.40 -4.41
CA GLU A 205 -25.02 4.14 -4.71
C GLU A 205 -25.91 4.51 -3.52
N SER A 206 -25.49 4.09 -2.32
CA SER A 206 -26.23 4.39 -1.09
C SER A 206 -26.22 5.88 -0.75
N ILE A 207 -25.09 6.58 -0.92
CA ILE A 207 -25.01 8.04 -0.74
C ILE A 207 -25.99 8.74 -1.68
N ILE A 208 -26.02 8.36 -2.97
CA ILE A 208 -26.93 8.98 -3.95
C ILE A 208 -28.40 8.73 -3.56
N LEU A 209 -28.72 7.52 -3.10
CA LEU A 209 -30.07 7.17 -2.67
C LEU A 209 -30.53 8.04 -1.48
N HIS A 210 -29.72 8.12 -0.41
CA HIS A 210 -30.03 8.93 0.76
C HIS A 210 -30.01 10.43 0.42
N ALA A 211 -29.08 10.85 -0.44
CA ALA A 211 -28.98 12.22 -0.89
C ALA A 211 -30.25 12.69 -1.60
N ASN A 212 -30.83 11.85 -2.45
CA ASN A 212 -32.08 12.15 -3.14
C ASN A 212 -33.29 12.17 -2.20
N ALA A 213 -33.32 11.28 -1.20
CA ALA A 213 -34.40 11.23 -0.22
C ALA A 213 -34.40 12.44 0.73
N ALA A 214 -33.22 12.93 1.11
CA ALA A 214 -33.05 14.04 2.06
C ALA A 214 -32.76 15.40 1.39
N ARG A 215 -32.80 15.48 0.06
CA ARG A 215 -32.45 16.69 -0.69
C ARG A 215 -33.42 17.84 -0.37
N PRO A 216 -32.94 19.02 0.09
CA PRO A 216 -33.79 20.19 0.32
C PRO A 216 -34.54 20.64 -0.95
N GLN A 217 -35.60 21.44 -0.84
CA GLN A 217 -36.32 21.97 -2.01
C GLN A 217 -35.39 22.83 -2.91
N TYR A 218 -35.62 22.82 -4.22
CA TYR A 218 -34.77 23.43 -5.26
C TYR A 218 -34.40 24.91 -5.05
N ASN A 219 -35.25 25.70 -4.39
CA ASN A 219 -35.01 27.12 -4.10
C ASN A 219 -34.74 27.42 -2.61
N SER A 220 -34.48 26.39 -1.80
CA SER A 220 -34.15 26.58 -0.38
C SER A 220 -32.71 27.10 -0.23
N PRO A 221 -32.43 28.04 0.68
CA PRO A 221 -31.06 28.43 1.03
C PRO A 221 -30.18 27.25 1.44
N LEU A 222 -30.76 26.18 2.00
CA LEU A 222 -30.05 24.97 2.43
C LEU A 222 -29.63 24.07 1.26
N ARG A 223 -30.21 24.25 0.07
CA ARG A 223 -30.01 23.37 -1.09
C ARG A 223 -28.58 23.42 -1.61
N TYR A 224 -27.99 24.62 -1.65
CA TYR A 224 -26.65 24.81 -2.17
C TYR A 224 -25.59 24.07 -1.33
N ASP A 225 -25.59 24.29 -0.02
CA ASP A 225 -24.61 23.66 0.88
C ASP A 225 -24.78 22.14 0.94
N TYR A 226 -26.03 21.67 0.88
CA TYR A 226 -26.34 20.25 0.79
C TYR A 226 -25.79 19.62 -0.48
N ASP A 227 -26.14 20.17 -1.65
CA ASP A 227 -25.70 19.66 -2.95
C ASP A 227 -24.17 19.71 -3.08
N LYS A 228 -23.55 20.78 -2.56
CA LYS A 228 -22.09 20.90 -2.49
C LYS A 228 -21.46 19.79 -1.64
N ASN A 229 -22.00 19.53 -0.45
CA ASN A 229 -21.48 18.46 0.41
C ASN A 229 -21.57 17.09 -0.27
N ILE A 230 -22.69 16.79 -0.93
CA ILE A 230 -22.86 15.55 -1.68
C ILE A 230 -21.89 15.49 -2.86
N ALA A 231 -21.73 16.58 -3.62
CA ALA A 231 -20.77 16.66 -4.71
C ALA A 231 -19.32 16.40 -4.24
N ASP A 232 -18.91 17.00 -3.12
CA ASP A 232 -17.59 16.80 -2.52
C ASP A 232 -17.37 15.32 -2.12
N GLN A 233 -18.40 14.65 -1.57
CA GLN A 233 -18.33 13.23 -1.24
C GLN A 233 -18.19 12.33 -2.49
N LEU A 234 -18.97 12.63 -3.54
CA LEU A 234 -18.91 11.88 -4.81
C LEU A 234 -17.56 12.07 -5.51
N GLN A 235 -17.02 13.29 -5.50
CA GLN A 235 -15.68 13.55 -6.02
C GLN A 235 -14.62 12.77 -5.23
N GLU A 236 -14.70 12.75 -3.90
CA GLU A 236 -13.75 12.01 -3.08
C GLU A 236 -13.78 10.50 -3.36
N ILE A 237 -14.96 9.93 -3.64
CA ILE A 237 -15.12 8.54 -4.07
C ILE A 237 -14.38 8.29 -5.38
N GLU A 238 -14.56 9.15 -6.38
CA GLU A 238 -13.90 9.01 -7.68
C GLU A 238 -12.37 9.09 -7.53
N GLU A 239 -11.88 10.01 -6.70
CA GLU A 239 -10.46 10.15 -6.40
C GLU A 239 -9.88 8.93 -5.67
N ILE A 240 -10.62 8.35 -4.72
CA ILE A 240 -10.22 7.10 -4.04
C ILE A 240 -10.15 5.95 -5.04
N SER A 241 -11.18 5.79 -5.89
CA SER A 241 -11.22 4.74 -6.92
C SER A 241 -10.05 4.86 -7.89
N ALA A 242 -9.72 6.07 -8.33
CA ALA A 242 -8.55 6.34 -9.17
C ALA A 242 -7.23 6.07 -8.44
N SER A 243 -7.15 6.40 -7.15
CA SER A 243 -5.96 6.12 -6.32
C SER A 243 -5.70 4.62 -6.23
N LEU A 244 -6.74 3.82 -5.98
CA LEU A 244 -6.64 2.36 -5.90
C LEU A 244 -6.15 1.75 -7.22
N ASP A 245 -6.58 2.27 -8.38
CA ASP A 245 -6.06 1.82 -9.69
C ASP A 245 -4.57 2.13 -9.86
N ALA A 246 -4.18 3.35 -9.53
CA ALA A 246 -2.79 3.77 -9.70
C ALA A 246 -1.86 3.00 -8.74
N ILE A 247 -2.31 2.76 -7.51
CA ILE A 247 -1.63 1.89 -6.54
C ILE A 247 -1.51 0.47 -7.09
N ASN A 248 -2.60 -0.13 -7.61
CA ASN A 248 -2.56 -1.48 -8.19
C ASN A 248 -1.55 -1.58 -9.33
N LYS A 249 -1.57 -0.62 -10.28
CA LYS A 249 -0.59 -0.56 -11.37
C LYS A 249 0.85 -0.47 -10.87
N GLY A 250 1.08 0.21 -9.75
CA GLY A 250 2.39 0.28 -9.11
C GLY A 250 2.81 -1.06 -8.52
N ILE A 251 1.92 -1.67 -7.72
CA ILE A 251 2.14 -2.97 -7.06
C ILE A 251 2.43 -4.07 -8.09
N GLU A 252 1.69 -4.10 -9.19
CA GLU A 252 1.84 -5.09 -10.27
C GLU A 252 3.21 -5.05 -10.97
N LYS A 253 3.93 -3.93 -10.89
CA LYS A 253 5.27 -3.77 -11.50
C LYS A 253 6.39 -4.25 -10.60
N ILE A 254 6.17 -4.38 -9.30
CA ILE A 254 7.19 -4.79 -8.33
C ILE A 254 7.80 -6.15 -8.69
N PRO A 255 7.03 -7.21 -9.03
CA PRO A 255 7.62 -8.51 -9.35
C PRO A 255 8.52 -8.49 -10.59
N ALA A 256 8.14 -7.74 -11.62
CA ALA A 256 8.95 -7.60 -12.82
C ALA A 256 10.25 -6.82 -12.54
N ALA A 257 10.17 -5.72 -11.77
CA ALA A 257 11.34 -4.95 -11.37
C ALA A 257 12.31 -5.77 -10.50
N HIS A 258 11.76 -6.57 -9.58
CA HIS A 258 12.55 -7.50 -8.76
C HIS A 258 13.28 -8.54 -9.63
N LYS A 259 12.57 -9.18 -10.56
CA LYS A 259 13.15 -10.14 -11.51
C LYS A 259 14.24 -9.52 -12.38
N GLU A 260 14.04 -8.30 -12.90
CA GLU A 260 15.07 -7.58 -13.66
C GLU A 260 16.35 -7.36 -12.86
N ILE A 261 16.21 -6.96 -11.58
CA ILE A 261 17.37 -6.78 -10.70
C ILE A 261 18.10 -8.11 -10.50
N ARG A 262 17.36 -9.21 -10.25
CA ARG A 262 17.93 -10.55 -10.08
C ARG A 262 18.74 -11.00 -11.29
N VAL A 263 18.19 -10.85 -12.50
CA VAL A 263 18.88 -11.22 -13.75
C VAL A 263 20.11 -10.31 -13.95
N SER A 264 20.05 -9.05 -13.52
CA SER A 264 21.20 -8.13 -13.63
C SER A 264 22.39 -8.47 -12.73
N LEU A 265 22.25 -9.42 -11.79
CA LEU A 265 23.39 -9.97 -11.05
C LEU A 265 24.20 -10.98 -11.87
N ASP A 266 23.67 -11.50 -12.97
CA ASP A 266 24.35 -12.46 -13.85
C ASP A 266 24.89 -11.81 -15.13
N GLN A 267 24.35 -10.67 -15.54
CA GLN A 267 24.62 -10.04 -16.84
C GLN A 267 25.09 -8.58 -16.69
N LYS A 268 26.19 -8.21 -17.36
CA LYS A 268 26.80 -6.86 -17.28
C LYS A 268 25.93 -5.75 -17.87
N GLN A 269 25.03 -6.04 -18.81
CA GLN A 269 24.12 -5.08 -19.43
C GLN A 269 22.72 -5.64 -19.46
N ASN A 270 21.92 -5.25 -18.47
CA ASN A 270 20.50 -5.55 -18.47
C ASN A 270 19.65 -4.30 -18.47
N SER A 271 18.65 -4.36 -19.34
CA SER A 271 17.34 -3.74 -19.24
C SER A 271 16.92 -3.46 -17.79
N ILE A 272 16.45 -2.23 -17.54
CA ILE A 272 15.87 -1.78 -16.27
C ILE A 272 14.49 -1.14 -16.51
N GLU A 273 13.78 -1.60 -17.54
CA GLU A 273 12.54 -1.03 -18.05
C GLU A 273 11.39 -1.23 -17.06
N ALA A 274 11.28 -2.39 -16.42
CA ALA A 274 10.27 -2.62 -15.38
C ALA A 274 10.57 -1.76 -14.15
N LEU A 275 11.84 -1.63 -13.74
CA LEU A 275 12.22 -0.72 -12.65
C LEU A 275 11.90 0.75 -13.00
N LYS A 276 12.24 1.21 -14.21
CA LYS A 276 11.86 2.55 -14.71
C LYS A 276 10.33 2.71 -14.75
N GLY A 277 9.62 1.69 -15.22
CA GLY A 277 8.16 1.68 -15.29
C GLY A 277 7.49 1.76 -13.92
N LEU A 278 8.07 1.13 -12.90
CA LEU A 278 7.66 1.28 -11.50
C LEU A 278 7.88 2.72 -11.04
N VAL A 279 9.09 3.27 -11.20
CA VAL A 279 9.42 4.65 -10.80
C VAL A 279 8.46 5.66 -11.45
N GLN A 280 8.20 5.52 -12.74
CA GLN A 280 7.25 6.37 -13.46
C GLN A 280 5.83 6.27 -12.89
N GLU A 281 5.39 5.07 -12.51
CA GLU A 281 4.08 4.90 -11.88
C GLU A 281 4.02 5.56 -10.51
N VAL A 282 5.03 5.36 -9.67
CA VAL A 282 5.14 6.03 -8.37
C VAL A 282 5.13 7.55 -8.52
N GLN A 283 5.84 8.09 -9.51
CA GLN A 283 5.80 9.52 -9.82
C GLN A 283 4.41 10.00 -10.24
N ARG A 284 3.69 9.21 -11.06
CA ARG A 284 2.30 9.50 -11.42
C ARG A 284 1.39 9.52 -10.19
N VAL A 285 1.47 8.51 -9.34
CA VAL A 285 0.71 8.43 -8.08
C VAL A 285 1.03 9.65 -7.20
N ASN A 286 2.30 9.95 -6.96
CA ASN A 286 2.70 11.09 -6.14
C ASN A 286 2.21 12.43 -6.72
N LYS A 287 2.25 12.60 -8.04
CA LYS A 287 1.71 13.81 -8.70
C LYS A 287 0.21 13.93 -8.48
N PHE A 288 -0.52 12.82 -8.60
CA PHE A 288 -1.96 12.78 -8.34
C PHE A 288 -2.28 13.20 -6.89
N TYR A 289 -1.60 12.64 -5.89
CA TYR A 289 -1.80 13.04 -4.49
C TYR A 289 -1.46 14.49 -4.20
N ARG A 290 -0.43 15.03 -4.88
CA ARG A 290 -0.11 16.47 -4.79
C ARG A 290 -1.20 17.35 -5.39
N SER A 291 -1.85 16.94 -6.47
CA SER A 291 -3.00 17.71 -6.99
C SER A 291 -4.17 17.70 -6.01
N LEU A 292 -4.42 16.59 -5.31
CA LEU A 292 -5.52 16.51 -4.33
C LEU A 292 -5.35 17.44 -3.12
N SER A 293 -4.10 17.72 -2.71
CA SER A 293 -3.82 18.62 -1.58
C SER A 293 -3.84 20.11 -1.96
N GLN A 294 -3.86 20.43 -3.26
CA GLN A 294 -3.92 21.80 -3.77
C GLN A 294 -5.35 22.27 -4.07
N THR A 295 -6.32 21.36 -4.12
CA THR A 295 -7.75 21.65 -4.36
C THR A 295 -8.53 21.95 -3.07
N LYS A 296 -7.87 22.06 -1.91
CA LYS A 296 -8.46 22.43 -0.61
C LYS A 296 -8.02 23.81 -0.17
#